data_AF-A0A949HPA5-F1
#
_entry.id   AF-A0A949HPA5-F1
#
_cell.length_a   1.000
_cell.length_b   1.000
_cell.length_c   1.000
_cell.angle_alpha   90.00
_cell.angle_beta   90.00
_cell.angle_gamma   90.00
#
_symmetry.space_group_name_H-M   'P 1'
#
loop_
_entity.id
_entity.type
_entity.pdbx_description
1 polymer ?
#
loop_
_entity_poly.entity_id
_entity_poly.type
_entity_poly.pdbx_seq_one_letter_code
_entity_poly.pdbx_strand_id
1 'polypeptide(L)'
;MNPSSKKFLLLLSLCLVGPPMLVAQELPDKATCEFYERYSDWPEDLKINGSLLVSDSIEGFNRYIASSDYTRKNIKQWVVVGSIDSTKSLLLANESYQAISLLSKMTWTQQIPPVESLDADTLLVVCDDRPFHEIPKERFESVGQTIEQHLSKGAMACFVGPACVASGKLAIDIPGSRELAEGLGLIPDALVCFNENGQCEPSVCEVLKADHRCVLLTIAKGNSWVLQGRKGMLYGPGTASTWVGSGEDSQSSSSSIQARSQSNRNAPESYLLDWTQWRRLAIERTLERFPPEQRQTPRVPHGSLVIVGGGGMPPGLMQKFVQLAGGADARIVYVPCAEEDDMTSDTRLLEVWKQMGAKSALLLHTKDRRIADQDPKFLEPLQDATGIWFGGGRQWNLADSYYGTQAHRLMKQVLDRGGVIGGSSAGASIQGSYLARATPIENFRIMAPGYERGGLGFISGVAIDQHFTQRRRQKDLISLVDTYPQMLGIGIDESTAILVQESQAQVIGPGKVTFNWKDGDQTQIQEFIGNQGDCFDLAGRCQIKRGSVD
;
A
#
# COMPACT_ATOMS: atom_id res chain seq x y z
N MET A 1 -26.69 -61.89 16.69
CA MET A 1 -25.73 -62.26 17.74
C MET A 1 -24.48 -61.40 17.55
N ASN A 2 -24.24 -60.47 18.48
CA ASN A 2 -22.90 -59.95 18.79
C ASN A 2 -22.31 -60.88 19.88
N PRO A 3 -21.02 -60.84 20.32
CA PRO A 3 -19.93 -59.85 20.11
C PRO A 3 -18.60 -60.56 19.70
N SER A 4 -17.40 -60.00 19.58
CA SER A 4 -16.66 -59.08 20.45
C SER A 4 -15.31 -58.64 19.83
N SER A 5 -15.14 -57.32 19.71
CA SER A 5 -13.95 -56.52 20.07
C SER A 5 -12.54 -57.13 20.02
N LYS A 6 -11.63 -56.46 19.29
CA LYS A 6 -10.36 -55.96 19.86
C LYS A 6 -9.97 -54.61 19.22
N LYS A 7 -9.82 -53.63 20.10
CA LYS A 7 -9.38 -52.25 19.87
C LYS A 7 -7.88 -52.21 19.56
N PHE A 8 -7.48 -51.35 18.63
CA PHE A 8 -6.21 -50.62 18.72
C PHE A 8 -6.45 -49.19 18.23
N LEU A 9 -6.48 -48.26 19.18
CA LEU A 9 -6.39 -46.82 18.94
C LEU A 9 -4.95 -46.53 18.52
N LEU A 10 -4.74 -45.92 17.36
CA LEU A 10 -3.54 -45.15 17.09
C LEU A 10 -3.99 -43.70 16.83
N LEU A 11 -3.68 -42.83 17.80
CA LEU A 11 -3.74 -41.38 17.64
C LEU A 11 -2.71 -40.98 16.56
N LEU A 12 -3.19 -40.51 15.42
CA LEU A 12 -2.41 -39.69 14.50
C LEU A 12 -3.05 -38.30 14.48
N SER A 13 -2.57 -37.46 15.39
CA SER A 13 -2.59 -36.02 15.24
C SER A 13 -1.66 -35.67 14.08
N LEU A 14 -2.25 -35.32 12.93
CA LEU A 14 -1.55 -34.68 11.83
C LEU A 14 -2.17 -33.31 11.65
N CYS A 15 -1.47 -32.32 12.21
CA CYS A 15 -1.65 -30.91 11.91
C CYS A 15 -1.37 -30.70 10.42
N LEU A 16 -2.41 -30.77 9.59
CA LEU A 16 -2.42 -30.15 8.27
C LEU A 16 -2.91 -28.72 8.47
N VAL A 17 -1.99 -27.82 8.85
CA VAL A 17 -2.21 -26.38 8.69
C VAL A 17 -1.87 -26.08 7.22
N GLY A 18 -2.85 -26.23 6.34
CA GLY A 18 -2.84 -25.53 5.07
C GLY A 18 -3.08 -24.03 5.32
N PRO A 19 -2.68 -23.14 4.39
CA PRO A 19 -3.09 -21.74 4.48
C PRO A 19 -4.62 -21.67 4.60
N PRO A 20 -5.18 -20.74 5.39
CA PRO A 20 -6.62 -20.60 5.47
C PRO A 20 -7.14 -20.35 4.06
N MET A 21 -7.89 -21.32 3.50
CA MET A 21 -8.78 -21.03 2.39
C MET A 21 -9.82 -20.06 2.95
N LEU A 22 -9.61 -18.77 2.69
CA LEU A 22 -10.66 -17.77 2.72
C LEU A 22 -11.77 -18.29 1.82
N VAL A 23 -12.83 -18.81 2.44
CA VAL A 23 -14.08 -19.11 1.74
C VAL A 23 -14.50 -17.81 1.06
N ALA A 24 -14.47 -17.80 -0.27
CA ALA A 24 -15.06 -16.72 -1.05
C ALA A 24 -16.52 -16.60 -0.61
N GLN A 25 -16.83 -15.60 0.22
CA GLN A 25 -18.21 -15.21 0.41
C GLN A 25 -18.74 -14.80 -0.97
N GLU A 26 -19.86 -15.37 -1.39
CA GLU A 26 -20.59 -14.89 -2.56
C GLU A 26 -20.83 -13.40 -2.38
N LEU A 27 -20.14 -12.60 -3.21
CA LEU A 27 -20.31 -11.16 -3.25
C LEU A 27 -21.70 -10.86 -3.84
N PRO A 28 -22.42 -9.85 -3.31
CA PRO A 28 -23.72 -9.47 -3.84
C PRO A 28 -23.63 -9.09 -5.33
N ASP A 29 -24.76 -9.25 -6.01
CA ASP A 29 -24.91 -9.04 -7.45
C ASP A 29 -24.26 -7.73 -7.94
N LYS A 30 -23.54 -7.79 -9.07
CA LYS A 30 -22.79 -6.65 -9.67
C LYS A 30 -23.64 -5.38 -9.86
N ALA A 31 -24.97 -5.52 -9.90
CA ALA A 31 -25.91 -4.43 -10.14
C ALA A 31 -26.28 -3.61 -8.89
N THR A 32 -25.99 -4.08 -7.67
CA THR A 32 -26.45 -3.43 -6.42
C THR A 32 -25.34 -2.88 -5.53
N CYS A 33 -24.07 -3.13 -5.85
CA CYS A 33 -22.98 -2.65 -5.01
C CYS A 33 -22.70 -1.17 -5.32
N GLU A 34 -23.08 -0.26 -4.41
CA GLU A 34 -22.68 1.17 -4.47
C GLU A 34 -21.15 1.34 -4.44
N PHE A 35 -20.42 0.29 -4.02
CA PHE A 35 -18.98 0.28 -3.81
C PHE A 35 -18.29 -0.91 -4.47
N TYR A 36 -17.37 -0.61 -5.38
CA TYR A 36 -16.59 -1.58 -6.14
C TYR A 36 -15.32 -2.01 -5.38
N GLU A 37 -15.49 -2.82 -4.33
CA GLU A 37 -14.40 -3.23 -3.45
C GLU A 37 -14.24 -4.74 -3.41
N ARG A 38 -13.14 -5.23 -4.00
CA ARG A 38 -12.79 -6.65 -4.00
C ARG A 38 -11.66 -6.92 -3.01
N TYR A 39 -12.06 -7.18 -1.76
CA TYR A 39 -11.18 -7.50 -0.63
C TYR A 39 -9.97 -8.38 -0.99
N SER A 40 -10.28 -9.56 -1.53
CA SER A 40 -9.35 -10.65 -1.79
C SER A 40 -8.37 -10.36 -2.91
N ASP A 41 -8.66 -9.34 -3.72
CA ASP A 41 -7.81 -9.02 -4.85
C ASP A 41 -6.65 -8.13 -4.41
N TRP A 42 -6.73 -7.43 -3.27
CA TRP A 42 -5.64 -6.57 -2.82
C TRP A 42 -4.45 -7.37 -2.28
N PRO A 43 -3.20 -6.87 -2.42
CA PRO A 43 -2.08 -7.59 -1.86
C PRO A 43 -2.13 -7.57 -0.33
N GLU A 44 -1.99 -8.75 0.28
CA GLU A 44 -2.13 -8.92 1.74
C GLU A 44 -0.98 -8.29 2.52
N ASP A 45 0.26 -8.62 2.16
CA ASP A 45 1.45 -7.94 2.67
C ASP A 45 1.90 -6.91 1.64
N LEU A 46 1.94 -5.64 2.02
CA LEU A 46 2.35 -4.54 1.15
C LEU A 46 3.78 -4.07 1.40
N LYS A 47 4.43 -4.49 2.50
CA LYS A 47 5.69 -3.94 2.99
C LYS A 47 6.52 -5.01 3.70
N ILE A 48 7.80 -5.12 3.37
CA ILE A 48 8.71 -5.93 4.16
C ILE A 48 9.18 -5.15 5.40
N ASN A 49 9.18 -5.76 6.59
CA ASN A 49 9.62 -5.05 7.82
C ASN A 49 11.14 -4.81 7.86
N GLY A 50 11.92 -5.65 7.17
CA GLY A 50 13.37 -5.59 7.11
C GLY A 50 13.91 -4.95 5.83
N SER A 51 15.14 -5.31 5.49
CA SER A 51 15.77 -4.97 4.21
C SER A 51 16.20 -6.23 3.48
N LEU A 52 15.66 -6.46 2.29
CA LEU A 52 16.03 -7.55 1.41
C LEU A 52 16.90 -7.03 0.28
N LEU A 53 18.11 -7.54 0.17
CA LEU A 53 19.00 -7.29 -0.96
C LEU A 53 19.04 -8.53 -1.85
N VAL A 54 18.94 -8.32 -3.17
CA VAL A 54 19.20 -9.35 -4.18
C VAL A 54 20.27 -8.86 -5.14
N SER A 55 21.21 -9.75 -5.48
CA SER A 55 22.24 -9.49 -6.48
C SER A 55 22.58 -10.77 -7.22
N ASP A 56 22.67 -10.70 -8.54
CA ASP A 56 23.03 -11.85 -9.40
C ASP A 56 24.44 -12.35 -9.15
N SER A 57 25.29 -11.50 -8.59
CA SER A 57 26.72 -11.69 -8.57
C SER A 57 27.36 -11.05 -7.34
N ILE A 58 28.53 -11.57 -7.03
CA ILE A 58 29.39 -11.08 -5.98
C ILE A 58 29.81 -9.62 -6.25
N GLU A 59 30.06 -9.28 -7.51
CA GLU A 59 30.47 -7.94 -7.89
C GLU A 59 29.38 -6.90 -7.57
N GLY A 60 28.13 -7.21 -7.90
CA GLY A 60 26.99 -6.35 -7.57
C GLY A 60 26.82 -6.15 -6.06
N PHE A 61 26.99 -7.23 -5.28
CA PHE A 61 26.96 -7.16 -3.82
C PHE A 61 28.08 -6.28 -3.25
N ASN A 62 29.31 -6.42 -3.74
CA ASN A 62 30.46 -5.63 -3.28
C ASN A 62 30.26 -4.13 -3.54
N ARG A 63 29.66 -3.76 -4.67
CA ARG A 63 29.31 -2.36 -4.98
C ARG A 63 28.30 -1.78 -3.98
N TYR A 64 27.32 -2.57 -3.53
CA TYR A 64 26.39 -2.16 -2.48
C TYR A 64 27.14 -1.91 -1.15
N ILE A 65 27.98 -2.86 -0.71
CA ILE A 65 28.74 -2.70 0.54
C ILE A 65 29.68 -1.48 0.50
N ALA A 66 30.28 -1.19 -0.65
CA ALA A 66 31.14 -0.02 -0.82
C ALA A 66 30.37 1.31 -0.71
N SER A 67 29.12 1.35 -1.16
CA SER A 67 28.28 2.55 -1.24
C SER A 67 27.33 2.76 -0.05
N SER A 68 27.07 1.72 0.74
CA SER A 68 26.15 1.78 1.88
C SER A 68 26.87 2.11 3.19
N ASP A 69 26.58 3.29 3.74
CA ASP A 69 26.99 3.62 5.12
C ASP A 69 26.12 2.90 6.18
N TYR A 70 24.95 2.38 5.77
CA TYR A 70 23.98 1.75 6.66
C TYR A 70 24.49 0.41 7.20
N THR A 71 25.10 -0.42 6.34
CA THR A 71 25.75 -1.69 6.73
C THR A 71 26.88 -1.45 7.74
N ARG A 72 27.51 -0.27 7.74
CA ARG A 72 28.65 0.05 8.61
C ARG A 72 28.25 0.44 10.04
N LYS A 73 27.05 0.99 10.24
CA LYS A 73 26.65 1.57 11.54
C LYS A 73 25.77 0.67 12.38
N ASN A 74 24.94 -0.16 11.77
CA ASN A 74 23.86 -0.88 12.47
C ASN A 74 24.06 -2.39 12.54
N ILE A 75 24.97 -2.97 11.75
CA ILE A 75 25.20 -4.42 11.73
C ILE A 75 26.30 -4.80 12.71
N LYS A 76 25.99 -5.66 13.68
CA LYS A 76 26.96 -6.15 14.68
C LYS A 76 27.54 -7.51 14.33
N GLN A 77 26.77 -8.35 13.64
CA GLN A 77 27.16 -9.69 13.26
C GLN A 77 26.84 -9.96 11.79
N TRP A 78 27.70 -10.74 11.14
CA TRP A 78 27.48 -11.22 9.78
C TRP A 78 27.43 -12.74 9.82
N VAL A 79 26.39 -13.31 9.23
CA VAL A 79 26.26 -14.75 9.06
C VAL A 79 26.23 -15.01 7.56
N VAL A 80 27.22 -15.74 7.06
CA VAL A 80 27.28 -16.09 5.65
C VAL A 80 27.04 -17.58 5.47
N VAL A 81 26.01 -17.88 4.69
CA VAL A 81 25.58 -19.22 4.31
C VAL A 81 25.99 -19.46 2.86
N GLY A 82 26.93 -20.37 2.62
CA GLY A 82 27.44 -20.64 1.26
C GLY A 82 28.76 -21.43 1.26
N SER A 83 29.24 -21.84 0.09
CA SER A 83 30.53 -22.50 -0.03
C SER A 83 31.67 -21.53 0.34
N ILE A 84 32.65 -22.02 1.11
CA ILE A 84 33.73 -21.20 1.68
C ILE A 84 34.61 -20.54 0.59
N ASP A 85 34.73 -21.14 -0.60
CA ASP A 85 35.67 -20.72 -1.64
C ASP A 85 35.20 -19.51 -2.44
N SER A 86 33.89 -19.45 -2.77
CA SER A 86 33.29 -18.33 -3.50
C SER A 86 33.25 -17.06 -2.65
N THR A 87 33.10 -17.20 -1.33
CA THR A 87 32.91 -16.06 -0.43
C THR A 87 34.14 -15.63 0.38
N LYS A 88 35.18 -16.47 0.56
CA LYS A 88 36.47 -15.97 1.10
C LYS A 88 37.18 -15.05 0.10
N SER A 89 37.14 -15.41 -1.17
CA SER A 89 37.65 -14.59 -2.29
C SER A 89 36.91 -13.23 -2.35
N LEU A 90 35.64 -13.21 -1.96
CA LEU A 90 34.69 -12.09 -2.02
C LEU A 90 35.05 -10.89 -1.13
N LEU A 91 35.59 -11.15 0.07
CA LEU A 91 35.90 -10.10 1.06
C LEU A 91 37.39 -9.74 1.07
N LEU A 92 38.26 -10.66 0.64
CA LEU A 92 39.70 -10.45 0.56
C LEU A 92 40.13 -9.68 -0.70
N ALA A 93 39.28 -9.59 -1.73
CA ALA A 93 39.54 -8.81 -2.95
C ALA A 93 39.43 -7.28 -2.75
N ASN A 94 38.91 -6.82 -1.61
CA ASN A 94 38.93 -5.41 -1.24
C ASN A 94 40.20 -5.14 -0.40
N GLU A 95 41.28 -4.66 -1.03
CA GLU A 95 42.54 -4.25 -0.37
C GLU A 95 42.40 -3.00 0.53
N SER A 96 41.23 -2.75 1.09
CA SER A 96 40.99 -1.68 2.03
C SER A 96 41.06 -2.21 3.46
N TYR A 97 41.83 -1.54 4.32
CA TYR A 97 42.00 -1.86 5.76
C TYR A 97 40.67 -2.07 6.53
N GLN A 98 39.55 -1.57 5.98
CA GLN A 98 38.20 -1.73 6.52
C GLN A 98 37.58 -3.12 6.29
N ALA A 99 37.99 -3.87 5.27
CA ALA A 99 37.50 -5.23 5.03
C ALA A 99 37.94 -6.20 6.16
N ILE A 100 39.11 -5.95 6.75
CA ILE A 100 39.71 -6.79 7.80
C ILE A 100 38.95 -6.70 9.13
N SER A 101 38.40 -5.54 9.49
CA SER A 101 37.62 -5.39 10.73
C SER A 101 36.18 -5.93 10.62
N LEU A 102 35.66 -6.08 9.40
CA LEU A 102 34.38 -6.74 9.13
C LEU A 102 34.53 -8.27 9.18
N LEU A 103 35.67 -8.80 8.72
CA LEU A 103 35.98 -10.25 8.73
C LEU A 103 35.93 -10.87 10.13
N SER A 104 36.33 -10.14 11.18
CA SER A 104 36.28 -10.64 12.57
C SER A 104 34.86 -10.78 13.13
N LYS A 105 33.86 -10.18 12.48
CA LYS A 105 32.44 -10.25 12.84
C LYS A 105 31.66 -11.28 12.02
N MET A 106 32.34 -12.03 11.14
CA MET A 106 31.71 -12.98 10.21
C MET A 106 31.75 -14.41 10.73
N THR A 107 30.57 -15.04 10.72
CA THR A 107 30.41 -16.47 10.94
C THR A 107 30.08 -17.15 9.62
N TRP A 108 30.87 -18.17 9.29
CA TRP A 108 30.71 -18.96 8.07
C TRP A 108 29.99 -20.27 8.38
N THR A 109 28.97 -20.59 7.60
CA THR A 109 28.23 -21.84 7.75
C THR A 109 27.82 -22.42 6.40
N GLN A 110 27.74 -23.75 6.32
CA GLN A 110 27.19 -24.46 5.16
C GLN A 110 25.67 -24.61 5.24
N GLN A 111 25.10 -24.49 6.44
CA GLN A 111 23.68 -24.64 6.71
C GLN A 111 23.09 -23.32 7.21
N ILE A 112 21.85 -23.02 6.79
CA ILE A 112 21.16 -21.85 7.30
C ILE A 112 20.89 -22.05 8.81
N PRO A 113 21.30 -21.11 9.67
CA PRO A 113 21.07 -21.28 11.10
C PRO A 113 19.58 -21.08 11.43
N PRO A 114 19.11 -21.61 12.57
CA PRO A 114 17.76 -21.37 13.05
C PRO A 114 17.54 -19.88 13.31
N VAL A 115 16.35 -19.37 13.00
CA VAL A 115 16.05 -17.92 13.09
C VAL A 115 16.22 -17.38 14.50
N GLU A 116 16.00 -18.22 15.52
CA GLU A 116 16.13 -17.88 16.94
C GLU A 116 17.56 -17.48 17.31
N SER A 117 18.55 -17.93 16.54
CA SER A 117 19.96 -17.58 16.70
C SER A 117 20.38 -16.30 15.96
N LEU A 118 19.46 -15.70 15.20
CA LEU A 118 19.68 -14.50 14.42
C LEU A 118 19.01 -13.29 15.08
N ASP A 119 19.84 -12.36 15.54
CA ASP A 119 19.39 -11.08 16.13
C ASP A 119 19.03 -10.06 15.05
N ALA A 120 18.25 -9.03 15.40
CA ALA A 120 17.80 -7.99 14.46
C ALA A 120 18.96 -7.18 13.84
N ASP A 121 20.14 -7.15 14.48
CA ASP A 121 21.35 -6.49 13.98
C ASP A 121 22.32 -7.46 13.27
N THR A 122 21.85 -8.68 12.96
CA THR A 122 22.59 -9.67 12.16
C THR A 122 22.27 -9.49 10.68
N LEU A 123 23.33 -9.35 9.87
CA LEU A 123 23.24 -9.45 8.42
C LEU A 123 23.35 -10.93 8.00
N LEU A 124 22.25 -11.49 7.50
CA LEU A 124 22.23 -12.83 6.92
C LEU A 124 22.55 -12.74 5.42
N VAL A 125 23.65 -13.34 4.98
CA VAL A 125 24.04 -13.41 3.56
C VAL A 125 23.93 -14.85 3.08
N VAL A 126 23.00 -15.11 2.18
CA VAL A 126 22.91 -16.39 1.47
C VAL A 126 23.61 -16.22 0.13
N CYS A 127 24.64 -17.03 -0.11
CA CYS A 127 25.42 -17.03 -1.35
C CYS A 127 25.28 -18.39 -2.02
N ASP A 128 24.69 -18.43 -3.22
CA ASP A 128 24.59 -19.64 -4.02
C ASP A 128 24.86 -19.30 -5.50
N ASP A 129 25.98 -19.79 -6.02
CA ASP A 129 26.46 -19.56 -7.38
C ASP A 129 25.80 -20.48 -8.41
N ARG A 130 24.96 -21.42 -7.96
CA ARG A 130 24.23 -22.32 -8.84
C ARG A 130 22.95 -21.67 -9.37
N PRO A 131 22.50 -22.02 -10.58
CA PRO A 131 21.14 -21.77 -11.04
C PRO A 131 20.09 -22.37 -10.09
N PHE A 132 18.92 -21.75 -10.00
CA PHE A 132 17.84 -22.20 -9.12
C PHE A 132 17.49 -23.69 -9.29
N HIS A 133 17.42 -24.18 -10.54
CA HIS A 133 17.02 -25.56 -10.84
C HIS A 133 18.03 -26.63 -10.40
N GLU A 134 19.25 -26.24 -10.01
CA GLU A 134 20.28 -27.15 -9.51
C GLU A 134 20.25 -27.31 -7.97
N ILE A 135 19.39 -26.57 -7.29
CA ILE A 135 19.32 -26.55 -5.83
C ILE A 135 18.06 -27.31 -5.39
N PRO A 136 18.19 -28.29 -4.47
CA PRO A 136 17.05 -29.04 -3.97
C PRO A 136 15.96 -28.12 -3.38
N LYS A 137 14.71 -28.37 -3.74
CA LYS A 137 13.57 -27.53 -3.38
C LYS A 137 13.43 -27.36 -1.86
N GLU A 138 13.63 -28.44 -1.10
CA GLU A 138 13.50 -28.45 0.36
C GLU A 138 14.53 -27.53 1.03
N ARG A 139 15.75 -27.47 0.49
CA ARG A 139 16.79 -26.56 0.96
C ARG A 139 16.37 -25.11 0.73
N PHE A 140 15.73 -24.83 -0.39
CA PHE A 140 15.26 -23.49 -0.73
C PHE A 140 14.08 -23.03 0.11
N GLU A 141 13.06 -23.89 0.30
CA GLU A 141 11.90 -23.57 1.13
C GLU A 141 12.32 -23.23 2.57
N SER A 142 13.24 -24.01 3.15
CA SER A 142 13.82 -23.72 4.47
C SER A 142 14.58 -22.39 4.50
N VAL A 143 15.33 -22.06 3.44
CA VAL A 143 16.04 -20.79 3.32
C VAL A 143 15.07 -19.60 3.24
N GLY A 144 14.02 -19.71 2.42
CA GLY A 144 12.99 -18.69 2.28
C GLY A 144 12.30 -18.37 3.61
N GLN A 145 11.85 -19.40 4.33
CA GLN A 145 11.17 -19.25 5.62
C GLN A 145 12.04 -18.54 6.66
N THR A 146 13.31 -18.93 6.79
CA THR A 146 14.22 -18.28 7.73
C THR A 146 14.50 -16.84 7.34
N ILE A 147 14.66 -16.54 6.05
CA ILE A 147 14.85 -15.16 5.58
C ILE A 147 13.61 -14.32 5.89
N GLU A 148 12.41 -14.82 5.60
CA GLU A 148 11.16 -14.12 5.87
C GLU A 148 11.00 -13.79 7.36
N GLN A 149 11.22 -14.77 8.24
CA GLN A 149 11.18 -14.58 9.70
C GLN A 149 12.30 -13.67 10.21
N HIS A 150 13.46 -13.64 9.54
CA HIS A 150 14.53 -12.71 9.87
C HIS A 150 14.16 -11.27 9.49
N LEU A 151 13.62 -11.09 8.28
CA LEU A 151 13.11 -9.80 7.81
C LEU A 151 11.96 -9.29 8.67
N SER A 152 11.09 -10.16 9.18
CA SER A 152 9.97 -9.77 10.04
C SER A 152 10.42 -9.13 11.37
N LYS A 153 11.65 -9.42 11.82
CA LYS A 153 12.29 -8.76 12.98
C LYS A 153 12.86 -7.37 12.66
N GLY A 154 12.71 -6.88 11.42
CA GLY A 154 13.35 -5.65 10.96
C GLY A 154 14.82 -5.80 10.55
N ALA A 155 15.30 -7.05 10.46
CA ALA A 155 16.69 -7.34 10.15
C ALA A 155 17.00 -7.24 8.64
N MET A 156 18.26 -7.46 8.28
CA MET A 156 18.72 -7.45 6.89
C MET A 156 19.09 -8.85 6.42
N ALA A 157 18.60 -9.19 5.22
CA ALA A 157 18.97 -10.40 4.51
C ALA A 157 19.44 -10.06 3.08
N CYS A 158 20.49 -10.74 2.64
CA CYS A 158 21.06 -10.62 1.31
C CYS A 158 21.02 -11.98 0.62
N PHE A 159 20.53 -12.02 -0.61
CA PHE A 159 20.63 -13.19 -1.46
C PHE A 159 21.51 -12.88 -2.68
N VAL A 160 22.64 -13.57 -2.79
CA VAL A 160 23.68 -13.31 -3.78
C VAL A 160 23.91 -14.54 -4.65
N GLY A 161 23.93 -14.34 -5.97
CA GLY A 161 24.18 -15.36 -6.98
C GLY A 161 22.98 -15.61 -7.91
N PRO A 162 23.12 -16.45 -8.95
CA PRO A 162 22.09 -16.67 -9.96
C PRO A 162 20.76 -17.18 -9.38
N ALA A 163 20.83 -17.91 -8.27
CA ALA A 163 19.71 -18.39 -7.47
C ALA A 163 18.77 -17.27 -6.96
N CYS A 164 19.23 -16.02 -6.87
CA CYS A 164 18.43 -14.92 -6.33
C CYS A 164 17.18 -14.57 -7.15
N VAL A 165 17.08 -15.00 -8.41
CA VAL A 165 15.84 -14.91 -9.21
C VAL A 165 14.67 -15.62 -8.53
N ALA A 166 14.96 -16.61 -7.69
CA ALA A 166 13.96 -17.30 -6.89
C ALA A 166 13.41 -16.49 -5.73
N SER A 167 13.88 -15.25 -5.49
CA SER A 167 13.29 -14.37 -4.49
C SER A 167 11.83 -13.99 -4.80
N GLY A 168 11.43 -13.97 -6.07
CA GLY A 168 10.04 -13.88 -6.52
C GLY A 168 9.57 -15.20 -7.15
N LYS A 169 8.76 -15.13 -8.19
CA LYS A 169 8.50 -16.18 -9.17
C LYS A 169 9.64 -16.26 -10.18
N LEU A 170 9.69 -17.36 -10.91
CA LEU A 170 10.69 -17.62 -11.94
C LEU A 170 10.06 -18.24 -13.19
N ALA A 171 10.53 -17.81 -14.36
CA ALA A 171 10.12 -18.38 -15.64
C ALA A 171 10.98 -19.61 -15.94
N ILE A 172 10.35 -20.76 -16.14
CA ILE A 172 10.99 -22.02 -16.49
C ILE A 172 10.77 -22.27 -17.98
N ASP A 173 11.85 -22.52 -18.70
CA ASP A 173 11.80 -22.94 -20.10
C ASP A 173 11.60 -24.46 -20.15
N ILE A 174 10.40 -24.90 -20.52
CA ILE A 174 10.06 -26.29 -20.77
C ILE A 174 10.05 -26.46 -22.30
N PRO A 175 10.60 -27.54 -22.88
CA PRO A 175 10.58 -27.72 -24.33
C PRO A 175 9.17 -27.57 -24.92
N GLY A 176 8.90 -26.45 -25.60
CA GLY A 176 7.61 -26.12 -26.21
C GLY A 176 6.75 -25.08 -25.49
N SER A 177 7.07 -24.68 -24.26
CA SER A 177 6.35 -23.62 -23.51
C SER A 177 7.17 -23.05 -22.34
N ARG A 178 7.02 -21.75 -22.06
CA ARG A 178 7.54 -21.16 -20.81
C ARG A 178 6.42 -21.12 -19.77
N GLU A 179 6.68 -21.65 -18.59
CA GLU A 179 5.75 -21.63 -17.46
C GLU A 179 6.32 -20.83 -16.28
N LEU A 180 5.44 -20.30 -15.44
CA LEU A 180 5.83 -19.66 -14.18
C LEU A 180 5.84 -20.69 -13.07
N ALA A 181 6.91 -20.72 -12.30
CA ALA A 181 6.99 -21.47 -11.05
C ALA A 181 7.07 -20.52 -9.85
N GLU A 182 6.51 -20.98 -8.73
CA GLU A 182 6.68 -20.32 -7.44
C GLU A 182 8.14 -20.39 -6.99
N GLY A 183 8.70 -19.26 -6.58
CA GLY A 183 9.97 -19.23 -5.87
C GLY A 183 9.74 -19.10 -4.36
N LEU A 184 10.56 -18.28 -3.71
CA LEU A 184 10.61 -18.14 -2.25
C LEU A 184 9.59 -17.16 -1.68
N GLY A 185 8.93 -16.36 -2.54
CA GLY A 185 7.93 -15.38 -2.10
C GLY A 185 8.50 -14.19 -1.29
N LEU A 186 9.83 -14.02 -1.27
CA LEU A 186 10.50 -12.92 -0.55
C LEU A 186 10.24 -11.55 -1.18
N ILE A 187 9.92 -11.52 -2.48
CA ILE A 187 9.40 -10.37 -3.21
C ILE A 187 8.04 -10.81 -3.77
N PRO A 188 6.95 -10.65 -3.00
CA PRO A 188 5.65 -11.21 -3.37
C PRO A 188 5.11 -10.56 -4.64
N ASP A 189 4.38 -11.35 -5.43
CA ASP A 189 3.82 -10.97 -6.74
C ASP A 189 4.87 -10.49 -7.76
N ALA A 190 6.14 -10.89 -7.64
CA ALA A 190 7.20 -10.51 -8.57
C ALA A 190 7.62 -11.66 -9.48
N LEU A 191 8.04 -11.35 -10.71
CA LEU A 191 8.97 -12.18 -11.49
C LEU A 191 10.31 -11.43 -11.50
N VAL A 192 11.36 -12.02 -10.95
CA VAL A 192 12.67 -11.35 -10.80
C VAL A 192 13.63 -11.88 -11.85
N CYS A 193 14.26 -10.97 -12.60
CA CYS A 193 15.20 -11.32 -13.67
C CYS A 193 16.44 -10.43 -13.63
N PHE A 194 17.58 -11.00 -13.98
CA PHE A 194 18.82 -10.26 -14.21
C PHE A 194 19.29 -10.41 -15.65
N ASN A 195 19.56 -9.28 -16.32
CA ASN A 195 20.05 -9.25 -17.70
C ASN A 195 21.04 -8.11 -17.94
N GLU A 196 21.60 -7.98 -19.13
CA GLU A 196 22.73 -7.07 -19.37
C GLU A 196 22.42 -5.59 -19.14
N ASN A 197 21.18 -5.16 -19.42
CA ASN A 197 20.81 -3.74 -19.43
C ASN A 197 19.70 -3.37 -18.44
N GLY A 198 19.15 -4.33 -17.68
CA GLY A 198 18.06 -4.09 -16.74
C GLY A 198 16.76 -3.64 -17.40
N GLN A 199 16.57 -3.95 -18.68
CA GLN A 199 15.37 -3.59 -19.46
C GLN A 199 14.43 -4.78 -19.58
N CYS A 200 13.12 -4.49 -19.63
CA CYS A 200 12.10 -5.52 -19.75
C CYS A 200 12.21 -6.24 -21.10
N GLU A 201 12.43 -7.55 -21.08
CA GLU A 201 12.57 -8.35 -22.29
C GLU A 201 11.21 -8.79 -22.83
N PRO A 202 10.93 -8.62 -24.14
CA PRO A 202 9.65 -9.02 -24.73
C PRO A 202 9.31 -10.48 -24.44
N SER A 203 10.30 -11.38 -24.51
CA SER A 203 10.10 -12.81 -24.27
C SER A 203 9.67 -13.15 -22.84
N VAL A 204 9.99 -12.30 -21.87
CA VAL A 204 9.60 -12.45 -20.46
C VAL A 204 8.25 -11.79 -20.22
N CYS A 205 8.02 -10.62 -20.83
CA CYS A 205 6.73 -9.94 -20.79
C CYS A 205 5.60 -10.81 -21.37
N GLU A 206 5.85 -11.59 -22.42
CA GLU A 206 4.86 -12.53 -22.98
C GLU A 206 4.42 -13.60 -21.97
N VAL A 207 5.35 -14.16 -21.17
CA VAL A 207 5.04 -15.15 -20.13
C VAL A 207 4.11 -14.55 -19.07
N LEU A 208 4.32 -13.27 -18.75
CA LEU A 208 3.54 -12.56 -17.74
C LEU A 208 2.15 -12.13 -18.20
N LYS A 209 1.84 -12.19 -19.49
CA LYS A 209 0.47 -11.97 -19.95
C LYS A 209 -0.52 -13.01 -19.41
N ALA A 210 -0.04 -14.17 -18.96
CA ALA A 210 -0.89 -15.19 -18.34
C ALA A 210 -1.12 -14.98 -16.83
N ASP A 211 -0.29 -14.16 -16.16
CA ASP A 211 -0.41 -13.86 -14.74
C ASP A 211 -0.51 -12.34 -14.53
N HIS A 212 -1.73 -11.83 -14.64
CA HIS A 212 -1.99 -10.39 -14.61
C HIS A 212 -1.67 -9.71 -13.27
N ARG A 213 -1.46 -10.48 -12.20
CA ARG A 213 -1.11 -9.95 -10.87
C ARG A 213 0.39 -9.80 -10.66
N CYS A 214 1.20 -10.39 -11.53
CA CYS A 214 2.63 -10.42 -11.38
C CYS A 214 3.30 -9.16 -11.96
N VAL A 215 4.25 -8.61 -11.22
CA VAL A 215 5.10 -7.49 -11.61
C VAL A 215 6.46 -8.03 -12.06
N LEU A 216 6.87 -7.73 -13.29
CA LEU A 216 8.24 -7.99 -13.72
C LEU A 216 9.19 -7.01 -13.02
N LEU A 217 10.25 -7.52 -12.40
CA LEU A 217 11.39 -6.73 -11.95
C LEU A 217 12.65 -7.23 -12.69
N THR A 218 13.17 -6.41 -13.60
CA THR A 218 14.42 -6.69 -14.30
C THR A 218 15.54 -5.82 -13.75
N ILE A 219 16.68 -6.40 -13.42
CA ILE A 219 17.83 -5.71 -12.85
C ILE A 219 19.05 -5.92 -13.75
N ALA A 220 19.79 -4.86 -14.06
CA ALA A 220 21.02 -5.00 -14.82
C ALA A 220 22.04 -5.84 -14.04
N LYS A 221 22.72 -6.79 -14.69
CA LYS A 221 23.75 -7.64 -14.08
C LYS A 221 24.86 -6.82 -13.44
N GLY A 222 25.46 -7.35 -12.37
CA GLY A 222 26.47 -6.65 -11.59
C GLY A 222 25.93 -5.48 -10.76
N ASN A 223 24.60 -5.40 -10.58
CA ASN A 223 23.97 -4.44 -9.68
C ASN A 223 23.30 -5.18 -8.52
N SER A 224 23.02 -4.45 -7.44
CA SER A 224 22.19 -4.94 -6.34
C SER A 224 20.89 -4.16 -6.32
N TRP A 225 19.78 -4.88 -6.14
CA TRP A 225 18.50 -4.26 -5.83
C TRP A 225 18.18 -4.49 -4.36
N VAL A 226 17.74 -3.43 -3.69
CA VAL A 226 17.40 -3.46 -2.27
C VAL A 226 15.96 -3.02 -2.11
N LEU A 227 15.13 -3.89 -1.54
CA LEU A 227 13.82 -3.56 -1.03
C LEU A 227 13.96 -3.23 0.45
N GLN A 228 13.38 -2.12 0.89
CA GLN A 228 13.26 -1.75 2.29
C GLN A 228 11.86 -1.19 2.54
N GLY A 229 11.07 -1.83 3.39
CA GLY A 229 9.65 -1.50 3.49
C GLY A 229 8.95 -1.79 2.17
N ARG A 230 8.59 -0.71 1.49
CA ARG A 230 8.01 -0.72 0.14
C ARG A 230 8.92 -0.11 -0.91
N LYS A 231 10.06 0.47 -0.52
CA LYS A 231 10.93 1.23 -1.42
C LYS A 231 12.01 0.32 -2.00
N GLY A 232 11.98 0.15 -3.31
CA GLY A 232 13.03 -0.49 -4.09
C GLY A 232 14.09 0.53 -4.52
N MET A 233 15.35 0.19 -4.37
CA MET A 233 16.50 1.01 -4.72
C MET A 233 17.56 0.20 -5.48
N LEU A 234 18.17 0.82 -6.48
CA LEU A 234 19.28 0.22 -7.22
C LEU A 234 20.62 0.72 -6.70
N TYR A 235 21.57 -0.20 -6.59
CA TYR A 235 22.97 0.08 -6.28
C TYR A 235 23.88 -0.48 -7.38
N GLY A 236 24.63 0.43 -8.01
CA GLY A 236 25.51 0.14 -9.13
C GLY A 236 25.20 1.03 -10.35
N PRO A 237 26.00 0.95 -11.42
CA PRO A 237 25.91 1.88 -12.55
C PRO A 237 24.78 1.57 -13.55
N GLY A 238 24.10 0.44 -13.42
CA GLY A 238 23.07 0.00 -14.35
C GLY A 238 21.69 0.61 -14.11
N THR A 239 20.67 -0.07 -14.63
CA THR A 239 19.26 0.25 -14.41
C THR A 239 18.51 -0.96 -13.83
N ALA A 240 17.39 -0.69 -13.17
CA ALA A 240 16.38 -1.70 -12.90
C ALA A 240 15.04 -1.19 -13.44
N SER A 241 14.26 -2.08 -14.05
CA SER A 241 12.98 -1.73 -14.64
C SER A 241 11.88 -2.61 -14.10
N THR A 242 10.72 -2.02 -13.91
CA THR A 242 9.48 -2.75 -13.62
C THR A 242 8.53 -2.69 -14.78
N TRP A 243 7.71 -3.73 -14.91
CA TRP A 243 6.69 -3.82 -15.94
C TRP A 243 5.47 -4.61 -15.47
N VAL A 244 4.30 -4.18 -15.94
CA VAL A 244 3.02 -4.91 -15.83
C VAL A 244 2.34 -4.95 -17.20
N GLY A 245 1.76 -6.10 -17.55
CA GLY A 245 1.21 -6.36 -18.88
C GLY A 245 -0.19 -5.82 -19.10
N SER A 246 -0.57 -5.54 -20.35
CA SER A 246 -1.91 -5.04 -20.74
C SER A 246 -3.06 -5.78 -20.03
N GLY A 247 -3.98 -5.05 -19.40
CA GLY A 247 -5.25 -5.61 -18.92
C GLY A 247 -6.34 -5.44 -19.98
N GLU A 248 -7.58 -5.83 -19.67
CA GLU A 248 -8.72 -5.69 -20.61
C GLU A 248 -8.90 -4.23 -21.06
N ASP A 249 -8.88 -3.29 -20.11
CA ASP A 249 -9.10 -1.85 -20.36
C ASP A 249 -7.87 -0.97 -20.11
N SER A 250 -6.67 -1.56 -19.99
CA SER A 250 -5.45 -0.82 -19.60
C SER A 250 -4.22 -1.22 -20.40
N GLN A 251 -3.47 -0.23 -20.90
CA GLN A 251 -2.20 -0.45 -21.60
C GLN A 251 -1.10 -0.89 -20.63
N SER A 252 -0.13 -1.68 -21.10
CA SER A 252 1.05 -2.06 -20.30
C SER A 252 1.75 -0.84 -19.71
N SER A 253 2.36 -1.00 -18.54
CA SER A 253 3.10 0.09 -17.90
C SER A 253 4.50 -0.38 -17.52
N SER A 254 5.48 0.51 -17.71
CA SER A 254 6.85 0.26 -17.31
C SER A 254 7.52 1.52 -16.79
N SER A 255 8.48 1.34 -15.88
CA SER A 255 9.36 2.41 -15.44
C SER A 255 10.76 1.84 -15.19
N SER A 256 11.77 2.67 -15.39
CA SER A 256 13.15 2.34 -15.07
C SER A 256 13.70 3.29 -14.03
N ILE A 257 14.45 2.75 -13.08
CA ILE A 257 15.22 3.49 -12.09
C ILE A 257 16.72 3.28 -12.32
N GLN A 258 17.50 4.26 -11.88
CA GLN A 258 18.96 4.23 -11.83
C GLN A 258 19.42 4.38 -10.38
N ALA A 259 20.71 4.16 -10.12
CA ALA A 259 21.26 4.47 -8.80
C ALA A 259 21.13 5.97 -8.48
N ARG A 260 20.93 6.26 -7.20
CA ARG A 260 20.88 7.63 -6.70
C ARG A 260 22.24 8.31 -6.90
N SER A 261 22.22 9.50 -7.46
CA SER A 261 23.40 10.32 -7.74
C SER A 261 23.15 11.79 -7.41
N GLN A 262 24.18 12.63 -7.53
CA GLN A 262 24.02 14.07 -7.33
C GLN A 262 23.11 14.70 -8.40
N SER A 263 23.12 14.19 -9.63
CA SER A 263 22.35 14.76 -10.74
C SER A 263 20.86 14.47 -10.65
N ASN A 264 20.47 13.32 -10.08
CA ASN A 264 19.07 12.90 -9.99
C ASN A 264 18.47 13.01 -8.58
N ARG A 265 19.21 13.50 -7.58
CA ARG A 265 18.77 13.56 -6.17
C ARG A 265 17.41 14.22 -5.91
N ASN A 266 17.03 15.17 -6.77
CA ASN A 266 15.79 15.93 -6.69
C ASN A 266 14.62 15.32 -7.50
N ALA A 267 14.87 14.20 -8.18
CA ALA A 267 13.92 13.42 -8.95
C ALA A 267 13.83 12.00 -8.34
N PRO A 268 13.23 11.86 -7.13
CA PRO A 268 13.17 10.58 -6.42
C PRO A 268 12.61 9.42 -7.24
N GLU A 269 11.65 9.67 -8.12
CA GLU A 269 11.07 8.71 -9.06
C GLU A 269 12.07 8.08 -10.03
N SER A 270 13.23 8.72 -10.24
CA SER A 270 14.29 8.17 -11.10
C SER A 270 15.21 7.16 -10.38
N TYR A 271 15.16 7.07 -9.06
CA TYR A 271 16.02 6.19 -8.26
C TYR A 271 15.30 5.43 -7.13
N LEU A 272 14.01 5.70 -6.92
CA LEU A 272 13.14 4.99 -6.00
C LEU A 272 11.99 4.36 -6.77
N LEU A 273 11.69 3.14 -6.39
CA LEU A 273 10.50 2.42 -6.83
C LEU A 273 9.61 2.12 -5.63
N ASP A 274 8.31 2.26 -5.81
CA ASP A 274 7.33 1.88 -4.80
C ASP A 274 6.71 0.53 -5.13
N TRP A 275 7.19 -0.51 -4.46
CA TRP A 275 6.81 -1.88 -4.73
C TRP A 275 5.31 -2.13 -4.50
N THR A 276 4.75 -1.55 -3.44
CA THR A 276 3.32 -1.58 -3.17
C THR A 276 2.53 -0.99 -4.35
N GLN A 277 2.96 0.17 -4.87
CA GLN A 277 2.29 0.82 -6.00
C GLN A 277 2.23 -0.09 -7.22
N TRP A 278 3.35 -0.73 -7.58
CA TRP A 278 3.40 -1.63 -8.74
C TRP A 278 2.51 -2.86 -8.57
N ARG A 279 2.45 -3.41 -7.36
CA ARG A 279 1.56 -4.54 -7.08
C ARG A 279 0.09 -4.16 -7.15
N ARG A 280 -0.27 -2.99 -6.60
CA ARG A 280 -1.62 -2.44 -6.78
C ARG A 280 -1.93 -2.20 -8.25
N LEU A 281 -0.98 -1.63 -9.01
CA LEU A 281 -1.15 -1.40 -10.44
C LEU A 281 -1.36 -2.71 -11.21
N ALA A 282 -0.65 -3.79 -10.89
CA ALA A 282 -0.87 -5.10 -11.50
C ALA A 282 -2.32 -5.58 -11.26
N ILE A 283 -2.80 -5.47 -10.02
CA ILE A 283 -4.14 -5.87 -9.62
C ILE A 283 -5.22 -5.02 -10.27
N GLU A 284 -5.07 -3.69 -10.31
CA GLU A 284 -6.04 -2.78 -10.94
C GLU A 284 -6.36 -3.18 -12.38
N ARG A 285 -5.42 -3.79 -13.09
CA ARG A 285 -5.56 -4.21 -14.50
C ARG A 285 -6.40 -5.48 -14.65
N THR A 286 -6.67 -6.17 -13.54
CA THR A 286 -7.58 -7.33 -13.43
C THR A 286 -8.98 -6.94 -12.98
N LEU A 287 -9.16 -5.68 -12.57
CA LEU A 287 -10.43 -5.14 -12.11
C LEU A 287 -11.14 -4.44 -13.26
N GLU A 288 -12.43 -4.16 -13.07
CA GLU A 288 -13.17 -3.30 -13.97
C GLU A 288 -12.54 -1.91 -14.07
N ARG A 289 -12.72 -1.27 -15.22
CA ARG A 289 -12.23 0.08 -15.49
C ARG A 289 -12.58 1.05 -14.36
N PHE A 290 -11.56 1.73 -13.84
CA PHE A 290 -11.70 2.80 -12.86
C PHE A 290 -11.07 4.11 -13.36
N PRO A 291 -11.71 5.27 -13.10
CA PRO A 291 -13.09 5.39 -12.64
C PRO A 291 -14.07 4.87 -13.69
N PRO A 292 -15.29 4.43 -13.31
CA PRO A 292 -16.23 3.85 -14.26
C PRO A 292 -16.56 4.83 -15.39
N GLU A 293 -16.82 4.32 -16.61
CA GLU A 293 -17.17 5.17 -17.75
C GLU A 293 -18.43 6.00 -17.47
N GLN A 294 -19.42 5.35 -16.87
CA GLN A 294 -20.63 6.01 -16.42
C GLN A 294 -20.37 6.76 -15.11
N ARG A 295 -20.77 8.03 -15.10
CA ARG A 295 -20.76 8.85 -13.88
C ARG A 295 -21.59 8.21 -12.79
N GLN A 296 -20.96 8.01 -11.64
CA GLN A 296 -21.67 7.69 -10.42
C GLN A 296 -22.25 8.96 -9.81
N THR A 297 -23.45 8.86 -9.25
CA THR A 297 -24.11 9.96 -8.55
C THR A 297 -23.52 10.10 -7.14
N PRO A 298 -22.85 11.21 -6.79
CA PRO A 298 -22.32 11.40 -5.45
C PRO A 298 -23.46 11.63 -4.46
N ARG A 299 -23.63 10.71 -3.52
CA ARG A 299 -24.61 10.81 -2.44
C ARG A 299 -24.19 9.99 -1.22
N VAL A 300 -24.74 10.36 -0.08
CA VAL A 300 -24.61 9.69 1.22
C VAL A 300 -26.04 9.38 1.70
N PRO A 301 -26.62 8.21 1.33
CA PRO A 301 -28.04 7.92 1.57
C PRO A 301 -28.44 7.90 3.05
N HIS A 302 -27.49 7.55 3.91
CA HIS A 302 -27.69 7.49 5.35
C HIS A 302 -26.50 8.14 6.05
N GLY A 303 -26.75 8.82 7.17
CA GLY A 303 -25.69 9.43 7.96
C GLY A 303 -25.17 10.73 7.38
N SER A 304 -23.88 11.02 7.58
CA SER A 304 -23.26 12.29 7.15
C SER A 304 -21.76 12.17 6.95
N LEU A 305 -21.20 13.00 6.08
CA LEU A 305 -19.75 13.19 5.96
C LEU A 305 -19.32 14.58 6.40
N VAL A 306 -18.20 14.67 7.12
CA VAL A 306 -17.54 15.93 7.50
C VAL A 306 -16.13 15.95 6.92
N ILE A 307 -15.94 16.69 5.82
CA ILE A 307 -14.70 16.64 5.03
C ILE A 307 -13.97 17.98 5.17
N VAL A 308 -12.80 17.98 5.83
CA VAL A 308 -12.08 19.21 6.21
C VAL A 308 -10.77 19.36 5.44
N GLY A 309 -10.51 20.54 4.88
CA GLY A 309 -9.34 20.82 4.03
C GLY A 309 -7.99 20.82 4.75
N GLY A 310 -7.94 20.71 6.07
CA GLY A 310 -6.69 20.72 6.86
C GLY A 310 -6.34 22.09 7.43
N GLY A 311 -5.15 22.24 8.02
CA GLY A 311 -4.61 23.53 8.50
C GLY A 311 -5.36 24.14 9.70
N GLY A 312 -6.29 23.41 10.31
CA GLY A 312 -7.15 23.88 11.38
C GLY A 312 -8.54 23.26 11.29
N MET A 313 -9.44 23.66 12.19
CA MET A 313 -10.83 23.22 12.21
C MET A 313 -11.76 24.44 12.23
N PRO A 314 -12.83 24.48 11.41
CA PRO A 314 -13.84 25.51 11.54
C PRO A 314 -14.42 25.56 12.97
N PRO A 315 -14.70 26.75 13.52
CA PRO A 315 -15.32 26.88 14.84
C PRO A 315 -16.62 26.08 14.96
N GLY A 316 -16.81 25.38 16.08
CA GLY A 316 -18.02 24.59 16.35
C GLY A 316 -18.16 23.28 15.58
N LEU A 317 -17.30 23.00 14.58
CA LEU A 317 -17.42 21.80 13.75
C LEU A 317 -17.27 20.50 14.56
N MET A 318 -16.37 20.46 15.54
CA MET A 318 -16.20 19.25 16.37
C MET A 318 -17.41 18.96 17.25
N GLN A 319 -18.05 19.99 17.81
CA GLN A 319 -19.30 19.81 18.55
C GLN A 319 -20.41 19.31 17.63
N LYS A 320 -20.50 19.86 16.40
CA LYS A 320 -21.44 19.40 15.39
C LYS A 320 -21.20 17.94 14.99
N PHE A 321 -19.94 17.53 14.85
CA PHE A 321 -19.57 16.13 14.60
C PHE A 321 -20.03 15.21 15.73
N VAL A 322 -19.80 15.58 17.00
CA VAL A 322 -20.30 14.80 18.16
C VAL A 322 -21.82 14.70 18.16
N GLN A 323 -22.53 15.78 17.82
CA GLN A 323 -23.99 15.77 17.70
C GLN A 323 -24.47 14.83 16.59
N LEU A 324 -23.84 14.87 15.42
CA LEU A 324 -24.14 13.96 14.30
C LEU A 324 -23.83 12.50 14.65
N ALA A 325 -22.83 12.26 15.50
CA ALA A 325 -22.51 10.94 16.04
C ALA A 325 -23.48 10.45 17.14
N GLY A 326 -24.52 11.22 17.50
CA GLY A 326 -25.51 10.83 18.52
C GLY A 326 -25.36 11.54 19.87
N GLY A 327 -24.51 12.57 19.97
CA GLY A 327 -24.38 13.38 21.18
C GLY A 327 -23.92 12.57 22.40
N ALA A 328 -24.78 12.48 23.41
CA ALA A 328 -24.51 11.75 24.65
C ALA A 328 -24.31 10.24 24.46
N ASP A 329 -24.83 9.67 23.38
CA ASP A 329 -24.67 8.26 23.02
C ASP A 329 -23.54 8.02 22.03
N ALA A 330 -22.79 9.06 21.63
CA ALA A 330 -21.77 8.95 20.60
C ALA A 330 -20.62 8.02 21.00
N ARG A 331 -20.35 7.02 20.17
CA ARG A 331 -19.18 6.14 20.23
C ARG A 331 -18.28 6.45 19.05
N ILE A 332 -17.22 7.22 19.32
CA ILE A 332 -16.34 7.75 18.28
C ILE A 332 -15.05 6.93 18.17
N VAL A 333 -14.71 6.54 16.95
CA VAL A 333 -13.44 5.90 16.61
C VAL A 333 -12.54 6.91 15.89
N TYR A 334 -11.35 7.11 16.40
CA TYR A 334 -10.31 7.88 15.74
C TYR A 334 -9.35 6.95 15.00
N VAL A 335 -9.22 7.15 13.68
CA VAL A 335 -8.27 6.42 12.84
C VAL A 335 -7.18 7.39 12.39
N PRO A 336 -5.98 7.37 13.00
CA PRO A 336 -4.90 8.24 12.60
C PRO A 336 -4.34 7.85 11.23
N CYS A 337 -3.83 8.84 10.51
CA CYS A 337 -3.25 8.69 9.17
C CYS A 337 -1.73 8.89 9.18
N ALA A 338 -1.10 8.76 10.36
CA ALA A 338 0.32 9.03 10.57
C ALA A 338 1.23 8.03 9.84
N GLU A 339 2.47 8.45 9.57
CA GLU A 339 3.54 7.55 9.11
C GLU A 339 4.19 6.78 10.26
N GLU A 340 4.09 7.27 11.49
CA GLU A 340 4.66 6.63 12.70
C GLU A 340 3.80 5.45 13.16
N ASP A 341 4.43 4.40 13.70
CA ASP A 341 3.73 3.20 14.20
C ASP A 341 3.22 3.39 15.64
N ASP A 342 3.99 4.12 16.45
CA ASP A 342 3.62 4.42 17.84
C ASP A 342 2.67 5.62 17.90
N MET A 343 1.42 5.34 18.26
CA MET A 343 0.36 6.35 18.39
C MET A 343 0.02 6.65 19.86
N THR A 344 0.82 6.20 20.84
CA THR A 344 0.52 6.32 22.28
C THR A 344 0.33 7.76 22.76
N SER A 345 0.88 8.74 22.04
CA SER A 345 0.76 10.16 22.36
C SER A 345 -0.42 10.90 21.70
N ASP A 346 -1.12 10.27 20.74
CA ASP A 346 -2.19 10.91 19.96
C ASP A 346 -3.58 10.69 20.59
N THR A 347 -3.75 11.15 21.83
CA THR A 347 -4.99 10.94 22.62
C THR A 347 -5.79 12.22 22.83
N ARG A 348 -5.22 13.40 22.52
CA ARG A 348 -5.83 14.70 22.80
C ARG A 348 -7.23 14.84 22.21
N LEU A 349 -7.45 14.37 20.97
CA LEU A 349 -8.74 14.48 20.31
C LEU A 349 -9.82 13.62 21.00
N LEU A 350 -9.42 12.46 21.56
CA LEU A 350 -10.31 11.58 22.31
C LEU A 350 -10.84 12.26 23.58
N GLU A 351 -9.96 12.96 24.31
CA GLU A 351 -10.33 13.71 25.51
C GLU A 351 -11.28 14.87 25.18
N VAL A 352 -11.00 15.59 24.09
CA VAL A 352 -11.85 16.70 23.63
C VAL A 352 -13.27 16.22 23.32
N TRP A 353 -13.46 15.09 22.63
CA TRP A 353 -14.81 14.60 22.35
C TRP A 353 -15.54 14.11 23.59
N LYS A 354 -14.84 13.49 24.55
CA LYS A 354 -15.43 13.12 25.85
C LYS A 354 -15.91 14.37 26.59
N GLN A 355 -15.13 15.45 26.59
CA GLN A 355 -15.53 16.75 27.16
C GLN A 355 -16.72 17.38 26.42
N MET A 356 -16.86 17.14 25.12
CA MET A 356 -18.01 17.57 24.30
C MET A 356 -19.27 16.70 24.47
N GLY A 357 -19.20 15.68 25.33
CA GLY A 357 -20.33 14.84 25.73
C GLY A 357 -20.40 13.47 25.06
N ALA A 358 -19.41 13.04 24.28
CA ALA A 358 -19.42 11.70 23.69
C ALA A 358 -19.33 10.60 24.76
N LYS A 359 -20.12 9.53 24.60
CA LYS A 359 -20.14 8.36 25.49
C LYS A 359 -18.77 7.68 25.57
N SER A 360 -18.12 7.52 24.42
CA SER A 360 -16.78 6.94 24.32
C SER A 360 -16.03 7.49 23.12
N ALA A 361 -14.70 7.57 23.26
CA ALA A 361 -13.78 7.86 22.17
C ALA A 361 -12.57 6.94 22.30
N LEU A 362 -12.19 6.28 21.20
CA LEU A 362 -11.08 5.32 21.14
C LEU A 362 -10.21 5.55 19.90
N LEU A 363 -8.91 5.28 20.03
CA LEU A 363 -7.98 5.25 18.91
C LEU A 363 -7.92 3.83 18.34
N LEU A 364 -8.04 3.72 17.02
CA LEU A 364 -7.93 2.47 16.28
C LEU A 364 -6.89 2.62 15.17
N HIS A 365 -5.77 1.91 15.28
CA HIS A 365 -4.67 2.00 14.32
C HIS A 365 -3.99 0.67 14.10
N THR A 366 -3.82 0.31 12.83
CA THR A 366 -2.90 -0.74 12.37
C THR A 366 -2.35 -0.36 11.00
N LYS A 367 -1.16 -0.87 10.69
CA LYS A 367 -0.61 -0.89 9.32
C LYS A 367 -0.49 -2.31 8.77
N ASP A 368 -0.83 -3.31 9.57
CA ASP A 368 -0.98 -4.68 9.12
C ASP A 368 -2.41 -4.87 8.61
N ARG A 369 -2.51 -5.07 7.29
CA ARG A 369 -3.76 -5.31 6.60
C ARG A 369 -4.49 -6.54 7.12
N ARG A 370 -3.78 -7.59 7.54
CA ARG A 370 -4.40 -8.81 8.08
C ARG A 370 -5.07 -8.53 9.41
N ILE A 371 -4.49 -7.66 10.25
CA ILE A 371 -5.15 -7.21 11.49
C ILE A 371 -6.44 -6.44 11.15
N ALA A 372 -6.37 -5.50 10.19
CA ALA A 372 -7.53 -4.73 9.75
C ALA A 372 -8.64 -5.59 9.12
N ASP A 373 -8.32 -6.81 8.70
CA ASP A 373 -9.26 -7.67 8.02
C ASP A 373 -9.78 -8.83 8.87
N GLN A 374 -8.94 -9.41 9.72
CA GLN A 374 -9.22 -10.70 10.35
C GLN A 374 -9.25 -10.64 11.89
N ASP A 375 -8.61 -9.66 12.53
CA ASP A 375 -8.52 -9.62 14.00
C ASP A 375 -9.84 -9.15 14.62
N PRO A 376 -10.59 -10.02 15.33
CA PRO A 376 -11.89 -9.65 15.90
C PRO A 376 -11.79 -8.52 16.93
N LYS A 377 -10.68 -8.42 17.69
CA LYS A 377 -10.48 -7.35 18.68
C LYS A 377 -10.25 -6.01 18.02
N PHE A 378 -9.56 -6.00 16.88
CA PHE A 378 -9.37 -4.80 16.08
C PHE A 378 -10.69 -4.32 15.46
N LEU A 379 -11.54 -5.27 15.04
CA LEU A 379 -12.81 -4.98 14.38
C LEU A 379 -13.94 -4.58 15.33
N GLU A 380 -13.93 -5.07 16.58
CA GLU A 380 -14.97 -4.86 17.59
C GLU A 380 -15.39 -3.37 17.74
N PRO A 381 -14.46 -2.40 17.87
CA PRO A 381 -14.85 -1.00 18.03
C PRO A 381 -15.63 -0.41 16.86
N LEU A 382 -15.48 -0.94 15.65
CA LEU A 382 -16.15 -0.44 14.44
C LEU A 382 -17.61 -0.93 14.34
N GLN A 383 -17.96 -2.03 15.03
CA GLN A 383 -19.30 -2.63 14.97
C GLN A 383 -20.36 -1.69 15.57
N ASP A 384 -20.04 -1.05 16.70
CA ASP A 384 -20.96 -0.17 17.44
C ASP A 384 -20.64 1.33 17.29
N ALA A 385 -19.64 1.66 16.46
CA ALA A 385 -19.25 3.04 16.19
C ALA A 385 -20.42 3.83 15.59
N THR A 386 -20.61 5.05 16.09
CA THR A 386 -21.58 6.02 15.55
C THR A 386 -20.89 7.22 14.92
N GLY A 387 -19.58 7.38 15.17
CA GLY A 387 -18.73 8.36 14.53
C GLY A 387 -17.36 7.77 14.20
N ILE A 388 -16.81 8.06 13.02
CA ILE A 388 -15.41 7.77 12.69
C ILE A 388 -14.73 9.06 12.27
N TRP A 389 -13.52 9.30 12.77
CA TRP A 389 -12.70 10.44 12.37
C TRP A 389 -11.35 10.00 11.83
N PHE A 390 -11.02 10.39 10.61
CA PHE A 390 -9.71 10.17 9.98
C PHE A 390 -8.78 11.36 10.21
N GLY A 391 -7.61 11.09 10.79
CA GLY A 391 -6.58 12.10 11.05
C GLY A 391 -5.89 12.64 9.79
N GLY A 392 -5.05 13.65 9.99
CA GLY A 392 -4.12 14.12 8.97
C GLY A 392 -2.88 13.23 8.86
N GLY A 393 -2.10 13.39 7.79
CA GLY A 393 -0.89 12.59 7.54
C GLY A 393 -0.76 12.19 6.09
N ARG A 394 -0.68 10.88 5.82
CA ARG A 394 -0.49 10.32 4.48
C ARG A 394 -1.59 9.34 4.10
N GLN A 395 -2.49 9.77 3.23
CA GLN A 395 -3.73 9.06 2.91
C GLN A 395 -3.50 7.67 2.29
N TRP A 396 -2.39 7.43 1.60
CA TRP A 396 -2.07 6.09 1.09
C TRP A 396 -1.86 5.07 2.22
N ASN A 397 -1.48 5.48 3.44
CA ASN A 397 -1.37 4.55 4.56
C ASN A 397 -2.73 3.96 4.93
N LEU A 398 -3.79 4.76 4.87
CA LEU A 398 -5.15 4.26 5.09
C LEU A 398 -5.58 3.32 3.96
N ALA A 399 -5.25 3.67 2.71
CA ALA A 399 -5.55 2.84 1.55
C ALA A 399 -4.83 1.49 1.62
N ASP A 400 -3.56 1.46 2.03
CA ASP A 400 -2.79 0.23 2.20
C ASP A 400 -3.35 -0.66 3.30
N SER A 401 -3.70 -0.05 4.44
CA SER A 401 -4.06 -0.78 5.64
C SER A 401 -5.52 -1.26 5.62
N TYR A 402 -6.43 -0.45 5.08
CA TYR A 402 -7.86 -0.68 5.23
C TYR A 402 -8.60 -0.96 3.92
N TYR A 403 -8.19 -0.45 2.77
CA TYR A 403 -9.02 -0.52 1.55
C TYR A 403 -9.44 -1.95 1.23
N GLY A 404 -10.74 -2.21 1.12
CA GLY A 404 -11.29 -3.54 0.85
C GLY A 404 -11.24 -4.53 2.01
N THR A 405 -10.75 -4.20 3.21
CA THR A 405 -10.77 -5.10 4.38
C THR A 405 -12.15 -5.20 5.03
N GLN A 406 -12.33 -6.15 5.95
CA GLN A 406 -13.48 -6.17 6.86
C GLN A 406 -13.61 -4.88 7.68
N ALA A 407 -12.52 -4.27 8.14
CA ALA A 407 -12.60 -2.97 8.82
C ALA A 407 -13.21 -1.90 7.90
N HIS A 408 -12.82 -1.86 6.62
CA HIS A 408 -13.40 -0.94 5.66
C HIS A 408 -14.91 -1.13 5.48
N ARG A 409 -15.37 -2.38 5.38
CA ARG A 409 -16.78 -2.72 5.34
C ARG A 409 -17.52 -2.21 6.59
N LEU A 410 -16.97 -2.43 7.79
CA LEU A 410 -17.57 -1.94 9.04
C LEU A 410 -17.58 -0.41 9.13
N MET A 411 -16.54 0.26 8.62
CA MET A 411 -16.50 1.73 8.54
C MET A 411 -17.67 2.25 7.71
N LYS A 412 -17.96 1.65 6.55
CA LYS A 412 -19.11 2.05 5.71
C LYS A 412 -20.45 1.85 6.41
N GLN A 413 -20.61 0.75 7.14
CA GLN A 413 -21.83 0.48 7.90
C GLN A 413 -22.12 1.53 8.98
N VAL A 414 -21.14 2.36 9.40
CA VAL A 414 -21.43 3.52 10.26
C VAL A 414 -22.39 4.48 9.58
N LEU A 415 -22.23 4.73 8.27
CA LEU A 415 -23.13 5.58 7.50
C LEU A 415 -24.50 4.92 7.35
N ASP A 416 -24.55 3.62 7.02
CA ASP A 416 -25.80 2.86 6.90
C ASP A 416 -26.65 2.91 8.18
N ARG A 417 -25.99 2.97 9.35
CA ARG A 417 -26.63 3.14 10.67
C ARG A 417 -27.01 4.58 11.00
N GLY A 418 -26.81 5.54 10.08
CA GLY A 418 -27.10 6.95 10.28
C GLY A 418 -26.02 7.73 11.05
N GLY A 419 -24.82 7.15 11.22
CA GLY A 419 -23.70 7.80 11.89
C GLY A 419 -22.96 8.80 11.02
N VAL A 420 -21.82 9.28 11.50
CA VAL A 420 -21.00 10.29 10.81
C VAL A 420 -19.58 9.82 10.56
N ILE A 421 -19.05 10.08 9.36
CA ILE A 421 -17.63 9.91 9.07
C ILE A 421 -17.03 11.27 8.79
N GLY A 422 -15.92 11.58 9.46
CA GLY A 422 -15.24 12.85 9.34
C GLY A 422 -13.75 12.67 9.09
N GLY A 423 -13.08 13.73 8.63
CA GLY A 423 -11.63 13.70 8.54
C GLY A 423 -11.04 14.99 8.01
N SER A 424 -9.76 15.21 8.31
CA SER A 424 -9.04 16.44 7.98
C SER A 424 -7.76 16.15 7.20
N SER A 425 -7.47 16.98 6.20
CA SER A 425 -6.31 16.81 5.33
C SER A 425 -6.33 15.42 4.67
N ALA A 426 -5.35 14.54 4.91
CA ALA A 426 -5.38 13.17 4.41
C ALA A 426 -6.70 12.43 4.69
N GLY A 427 -7.31 12.66 5.86
CA GLY A 427 -8.63 12.12 6.22
C GLY A 427 -9.81 12.73 5.46
N ALA A 428 -9.62 13.84 4.73
CA ALA A 428 -10.60 14.34 3.76
C ALA A 428 -10.45 13.63 2.41
N SER A 429 -9.21 13.52 1.88
CA SER A 429 -8.94 12.86 0.61
C SER A 429 -9.38 11.39 0.59
N ILE A 430 -9.22 10.69 1.71
CA ILE A 430 -9.56 9.26 1.81
C ILE A 430 -11.07 8.99 1.67
N GLN A 431 -11.95 9.98 1.85
CA GLN A 431 -13.39 9.74 1.84
C GLN A 431 -14.00 9.63 0.44
N GLY A 432 -13.33 10.16 -0.59
CA GLY A 432 -13.77 10.01 -1.98
C GLY A 432 -13.50 8.61 -2.52
N SER A 433 -14.16 8.22 -3.61
CA SER A 433 -13.83 6.96 -4.32
C SER A 433 -12.47 7.03 -5.01
N TYR A 434 -12.08 8.22 -5.51
CA TYR A 434 -10.78 8.45 -6.10
C TYR A 434 -9.79 8.99 -5.06
N LEU A 435 -8.62 8.36 -4.91
CA LEU A 435 -7.58 8.86 -3.99
C LEU A 435 -6.60 9.81 -4.67
N ALA A 436 -6.78 11.10 -4.43
CA ALA A 436 -5.80 12.10 -4.85
C ALA A 436 -4.51 11.99 -4.03
N ARG A 437 -3.36 12.16 -4.71
CA ARG A 437 -2.03 12.37 -4.10
C ARG A 437 -1.48 11.22 -3.26
N ALA A 438 -1.80 10.00 -3.64
CA ALA A 438 -1.46 8.77 -2.92
C ALA A 438 -0.05 8.21 -3.20
N THR A 439 0.95 9.06 -3.38
CA THR A 439 2.32 8.62 -3.69
C THR A 439 3.25 8.77 -2.48
N PRO A 440 4.00 7.73 -2.09
CA PRO A 440 4.99 7.79 -1.02
C PRO A 440 6.40 8.24 -1.49
N ILE A 441 6.57 8.48 -2.80
CA ILE A 441 7.83 8.91 -3.41
C ILE A 441 7.82 10.41 -3.67
N GLU A 442 6.69 10.96 -4.11
CA GLU A 442 6.52 12.38 -4.44
C GLU A 442 5.37 12.97 -3.62
N ASN A 443 5.40 14.27 -3.35
CA ASN A 443 4.34 14.93 -2.57
C ASN A 443 3.35 15.76 -3.41
N PHE A 444 3.64 15.95 -4.71
CA PHE A 444 2.93 16.91 -5.57
C PHE A 444 2.09 16.26 -6.67
N ARG A 445 2.32 14.99 -7.00
CA ARG A 445 1.57 14.30 -8.04
C ARG A 445 0.15 13.98 -7.59
N ILE A 446 -0.86 14.49 -8.30
CA ILE A 446 -2.28 14.27 -7.96
C ILE A 446 -2.80 12.89 -8.38
N MET A 447 -2.40 12.42 -9.56
CA MET A 447 -2.74 11.09 -10.09
C MET A 447 -1.61 10.11 -9.78
N ALA A 448 -1.83 9.19 -8.86
CA ALA A 448 -0.84 8.19 -8.45
C ALA A 448 -1.26 6.81 -8.99
N PRO A 449 -0.58 6.28 -10.03
CA PRO A 449 -0.90 4.98 -10.63
C PRO A 449 -0.98 3.87 -9.59
N GLY A 450 -2.01 3.03 -9.65
CA GLY A 450 -2.27 1.95 -8.68
C GLY A 450 -2.97 2.41 -7.41
N TYR A 451 -3.27 3.70 -7.28
CA TYR A 451 -4.01 4.26 -6.15
C TYR A 451 -5.24 5.06 -6.55
N GLU A 452 -5.54 5.18 -7.84
CA GLU A 452 -6.77 5.81 -8.32
C GLU A 452 -7.97 5.25 -7.55
N ARG A 453 -8.10 3.92 -7.52
CA ARG A 453 -9.03 3.16 -6.67
C ARG A 453 -8.41 2.89 -5.29
N GLY A 454 -8.15 3.97 -4.56
CA GLY A 454 -7.51 3.90 -3.23
C GLY A 454 -8.27 4.63 -2.14
N GLY A 455 -9.32 5.37 -2.49
CA GLY A 455 -10.12 6.08 -1.53
C GLY A 455 -11.04 5.09 -0.82
N LEU A 456 -11.28 5.25 0.47
CA LEU A 456 -12.25 4.42 1.19
C LEU A 456 -13.69 4.68 0.70
N GLY A 457 -13.90 5.66 -0.19
CA GLY A 457 -15.11 5.75 -0.99
C GLY A 457 -16.37 5.81 -0.14
N PHE A 458 -16.39 6.62 0.91
CA PHE A 458 -17.61 6.91 1.67
C PHE A 458 -18.58 7.80 0.87
N ILE A 459 -18.08 8.41 -0.21
CA ILE A 459 -18.85 9.04 -1.26
C ILE A 459 -18.24 8.71 -2.63
N SER A 460 -19.06 8.17 -3.52
CA SER A 460 -18.66 7.76 -4.87
C SER A 460 -18.66 8.92 -5.86
N GLY A 461 -17.91 8.78 -6.96
CA GLY A 461 -17.92 9.76 -8.07
C GLY A 461 -17.13 11.04 -7.81
N VAL A 462 -16.35 11.12 -6.73
CA VAL A 462 -15.60 12.32 -6.34
C VAL A 462 -14.11 12.08 -6.14
N ALA A 463 -13.31 13.12 -6.40
CA ALA A 463 -11.90 13.23 -6.04
C ALA A 463 -11.71 14.45 -5.14
N ILE A 464 -11.21 14.26 -3.91
CA ILE A 464 -11.10 15.32 -2.90
C ILE A 464 -9.63 15.74 -2.71
N ASP A 465 -9.35 17.02 -2.95
CA ASP A 465 -8.06 17.65 -2.69
C ASP A 465 -8.16 18.68 -1.58
N GLN A 466 -7.13 18.75 -0.76
CA GLN A 466 -7.06 19.46 0.52
C GLN A 466 -5.91 20.46 0.52
N HIS A 467 -5.87 21.35 1.51
CA HIS A 467 -4.94 22.48 1.55
C HIS A 467 -4.90 23.23 0.21
N PHE A 468 -6.07 23.39 -0.41
CA PHE A 468 -6.22 23.50 -1.85
C PHE A 468 -5.58 24.77 -2.42
N THR A 469 -6.07 25.95 -2.04
CA THR A 469 -5.48 27.22 -2.48
C THR A 469 -4.12 27.48 -1.83
N GLN A 470 -3.93 27.06 -0.58
CA GLN A 470 -2.69 27.27 0.19
C GLN A 470 -1.48 26.60 -0.47
N ARG A 471 -1.70 25.47 -1.16
CA ARG A 471 -0.66 24.71 -1.87
C ARG A 471 -0.74 24.85 -3.39
N ARG A 472 -1.54 25.78 -3.92
CA ARG A 472 -1.66 26.09 -5.36
C ARG A 472 -2.07 24.87 -6.22
N ARG A 473 -3.03 24.09 -5.72
CA ARG A 473 -3.40 22.77 -6.28
C ARG A 473 -4.47 22.81 -7.37
N GLN A 474 -4.92 23.99 -7.78
CA GLN A 474 -6.02 24.16 -8.73
C GLN A 474 -5.73 23.49 -10.08
N LYS A 475 -4.54 23.71 -10.63
CA LYS A 475 -4.13 23.14 -11.92
C LYS A 475 -4.12 21.62 -11.89
N ASP A 476 -3.69 21.04 -10.78
CA ASP A 476 -3.63 19.60 -10.60
C ASP A 476 -5.04 18.99 -10.61
N LEU A 477 -5.98 19.59 -9.87
CA LEU A 477 -7.36 19.11 -9.80
C LEU A 477 -8.08 19.26 -11.16
N ILE A 478 -7.85 20.35 -11.87
CA ILE A 478 -8.31 20.55 -13.25
C ILE A 478 -7.77 19.45 -14.16
N SER A 479 -6.47 19.14 -14.09
CA SER A 479 -5.86 18.07 -14.89
C SER A 479 -6.45 16.69 -14.57
N LEU A 480 -6.76 16.42 -13.30
CA LEU A 480 -7.44 15.19 -12.90
C LEU A 480 -8.85 15.11 -13.50
N VAL A 481 -9.65 16.18 -13.41
CA VAL A 481 -11.02 16.21 -13.96
C VAL A 481 -11.00 16.15 -15.49
N ASP A 482 -9.99 16.71 -16.15
CA ASP A 482 -9.84 16.61 -17.60
C ASP A 482 -9.53 15.17 -18.04
N THR A 483 -8.66 14.49 -17.28
CA THR A 483 -8.29 13.08 -17.49
C THR A 483 -9.45 12.13 -17.15
N TYR A 484 -10.19 12.43 -16.08
CA TYR A 484 -11.30 11.65 -15.55
C TYR A 484 -12.59 12.50 -15.49
N PRO A 485 -13.22 12.79 -16.64
CA PRO A 485 -14.42 13.66 -16.73
C PRO A 485 -15.64 13.11 -15.97
N GLN A 486 -15.62 11.83 -15.61
CA GLN A 486 -16.64 11.21 -14.78
C GLN A 486 -16.56 11.63 -13.30
N MET A 487 -15.42 12.13 -12.84
CA MET A 487 -15.22 12.55 -11.46
C MET A 487 -15.66 14.00 -11.23
N LEU A 488 -16.23 14.27 -10.06
CA LEU A 488 -16.38 15.62 -9.50
C LEU A 488 -15.13 15.93 -8.67
N GLY A 489 -14.33 16.90 -9.09
CA GLY A 489 -13.19 17.38 -8.33
C GLY A 489 -13.63 18.34 -7.24
N ILE A 490 -13.23 18.11 -5.99
CA ILE A 490 -13.58 18.95 -4.83
C ILE A 490 -12.28 19.42 -4.17
N GLY A 491 -11.98 20.72 -4.29
CA GLY A 491 -10.85 21.36 -3.64
C GLY A 491 -11.29 22.12 -2.39
N ILE A 492 -10.77 21.77 -1.22
CA ILE A 492 -11.16 22.36 0.07
C ILE A 492 -9.98 23.12 0.68
N ASP A 493 -10.20 24.38 1.01
CA ASP A 493 -9.22 25.23 1.68
C ASP A 493 -8.97 24.83 3.14
N GLU A 494 -7.83 25.26 3.67
CA GLU A 494 -7.54 25.13 5.10
C GLU A 494 -8.63 25.78 5.97
N SER A 495 -8.81 25.23 7.17
CA SER A 495 -9.81 25.63 8.16
C SER A 495 -11.24 25.69 7.59
N THR A 496 -11.52 24.97 6.51
CA THR A 496 -12.82 24.94 5.82
C THR A 496 -13.24 23.49 5.62
N ALA A 497 -14.55 23.25 5.61
CA ALA A 497 -15.13 21.94 5.49
C ALA A 497 -16.36 21.94 4.58
N ILE A 498 -16.73 20.75 4.11
CA ILE A 498 -18.10 20.46 3.66
C ILE A 498 -18.76 19.45 4.60
N LEU A 499 -20.02 19.70 4.95
CA LEU A 499 -20.92 18.74 5.54
C LEU A 499 -21.79 18.15 4.42
N VAL A 500 -21.73 16.83 4.22
CA VAL A 500 -22.49 16.14 3.18
C VAL A 500 -23.58 15.28 3.80
N GLN A 501 -24.81 15.45 3.32
CA GLN A 501 -25.98 14.61 3.63
C GLN A 501 -26.77 14.41 2.35
N GLU A 502 -27.14 13.17 2.02
CA GLU A 502 -27.62 12.83 0.68
C GLU A 502 -26.63 13.35 -0.38
N SER A 503 -27.09 14.11 -1.38
CA SER A 503 -26.22 14.75 -2.37
C SER A 503 -25.83 16.18 -2.02
N GLN A 504 -26.27 16.73 -0.89
CA GLN A 504 -26.07 18.15 -0.57
C GLN A 504 -24.78 18.35 0.21
N ALA A 505 -23.90 19.21 -0.29
CA ALA A 505 -22.69 19.66 0.40
C ALA A 505 -22.86 21.10 0.90
N GLN A 506 -22.89 21.29 2.22
CA GLN A 506 -22.89 22.60 2.85
C GLN A 506 -21.46 23.03 3.21
N VAL A 507 -21.05 24.22 2.78
CA VAL A 507 -19.73 24.79 3.11
C VAL A 507 -19.73 25.38 4.52
N ILE A 508 -18.73 25.02 5.33
CA ILE A 508 -18.56 25.47 6.72
C ILE A 508 -17.12 25.96 6.91
N GLY A 509 -16.96 27.20 7.38
CA GLY A 509 -15.65 27.79 7.68
C GLY A 509 -15.27 28.95 6.75
N PRO A 510 -14.18 29.67 7.08
CA PRO A 510 -13.83 30.96 6.48
C PRO A 510 -13.21 30.90 5.07
N GLY A 511 -12.70 29.76 4.63
CA GLY A 511 -12.11 29.61 3.29
C GLY A 511 -13.13 29.23 2.23
N LYS A 512 -12.65 28.73 1.09
CA LYS A 512 -13.47 28.37 -0.06
C LYS A 512 -13.48 26.88 -0.31
N VAL A 513 -14.52 26.44 -1.01
CA VAL A 513 -14.61 25.10 -1.58
C VAL A 513 -14.85 25.23 -3.08
N THR A 514 -13.97 24.66 -3.87
CA THR A 514 -14.06 24.66 -5.33
C THR A 514 -14.55 23.30 -5.82
N PHE A 515 -15.62 23.32 -6.61
CA PHE A 515 -16.18 22.15 -7.28
C PHE A 515 -15.87 22.27 -8.79
N ASN A 516 -15.17 21.29 -9.34
CA ASN A 516 -14.78 21.23 -10.75
C ASN A 516 -15.39 20.00 -11.42
N TRP A 517 -16.00 20.19 -12.60
CA TRP A 517 -16.52 19.08 -13.36
C TRP A 517 -16.51 19.35 -14.86
N LYS A 518 -16.63 18.29 -15.65
CA LYS A 518 -16.80 18.37 -17.11
C LYS A 518 -18.16 17.79 -17.47
N ASP A 519 -18.87 18.30 -18.47
CA ASP A 519 -20.17 17.77 -18.92
C ASP A 519 -20.09 17.19 -20.33
N GLY A 520 -20.30 15.88 -20.45
CA GLY A 520 -20.21 15.17 -21.73
C GLY A 520 -18.92 15.50 -22.49
N ASP A 521 -19.08 15.82 -23.78
CA ASP A 521 -18.00 16.18 -24.71
C ASP A 521 -17.57 17.67 -24.62
N GLN A 522 -18.02 18.42 -23.61
CA GLN A 522 -17.57 19.80 -23.45
C GLN A 522 -16.06 19.86 -23.22
N THR A 523 -15.39 20.77 -23.91
CA THR A 523 -13.94 20.99 -23.76
C THR A 523 -13.58 21.81 -22.53
N GLN A 524 -14.54 22.56 -21.96
CA GLN A 524 -14.32 23.40 -20.80
C GLN A 524 -14.72 22.70 -19.50
N ILE A 525 -13.86 22.84 -18.49
CA ILE A 525 -14.17 22.45 -17.11
C ILE A 525 -15.02 23.56 -16.50
N GLN A 526 -16.18 23.17 -15.98
CA GLN A 526 -17.07 24.00 -15.21
C GLN A 526 -16.55 24.12 -13.78
N GLU A 527 -16.76 25.28 -13.16
CA GLU A 527 -16.31 25.59 -11.80
C GLU A 527 -17.43 26.25 -11.00
N PHE A 528 -17.58 25.83 -9.75
CA PHE A 528 -18.32 26.57 -8.72
C PHE A 528 -17.44 26.76 -7.49
N ILE A 529 -17.40 27.97 -6.95
CA ILE A 529 -16.65 28.31 -5.73
C ILE A 529 -17.65 28.70 -4.64
N GLY A 530 -17.83 27.82 -3.66
CA GLY A 530 -18.67 28.04 -2.49
C GLY A 530 -17.93 28.71 -1.34
N ASN A 531 -18.64 29.56 -0.60
CA ASN A 531 -18.21 30.20 0.64
C ASN A 531 -19.07 29.69 1.81
N GLN A 532 -18.75 30.11 3.03
CA GLN A 532 -19.49 29.74 4.23
C GLN A 532 -21.01 29.85 4.06
N GLY A 533 -21.72 28.75 4.32
CA GLY A 533 -23.18 28.67 4.29
C GLY A 533 -23.79 28.40 2.91
N ASP A 534 -22.99 28.44 1.83
CA ASP A 534 -23.43 27.99 0.51
C ASP A 534 -23.67 26.47 0.51
N CYS A 535 -24.68 26.05 -0.26
CA CYS A 535 -24.99 24.64 -0.49
C CYS A 535 -24.84 24.31 -1.98
N PHE A 536 -24.22 23.17 -2.26
CA PHE A 536 -24.03 22.64 -3.62
C PHE A 536 -24.63 21.23 -3.71
N ASP A 537 -25.41 20.96 -4.75
CA ASP A 537 -25.91 19.62 -5.05
C ASP A 537 -24.83 18.86 -5.84
N LEU A 538 -24.20 17.88 -5.19
CA LEU A 538 -23.13 17.07 -5.78
C LEU A 538 -23.64 16.19 -6.93
N ALA A 539 -24.91 15.77 -6.87
CA ALA A 539 -25.54 14.94 -7.89
C ALA A 539 -25.88 15.76 -9.15
N GLY A 540 -26.60 16.87 -8.96
CA GLY A 540 -26.96 17.79 -10.03
C GLY A 540 -25.84 18.72 -10.51
N ARG A 541 -24.71 18.76 -9.79
CA ARG A 541 -23.56 19.65 -10.04
C ARG A 541 -23.96 21.11 -10.16
N CYS A 542 -24.80 21.59 -9.25
CA CYS A 542 -25.34 22.94 -9.28
C CYS A 542 -25.46 23.56 -7.88
N GLN A 543 -25.44 24.89 -7.81
CA GLN A 543 -25.68 25.59 -6.55
C GLN A 543 -27.15 25.45 -6.16
N ILE A 544 -27.39 25.08 -4.90
CA ILE A 544 -28.73 25.11 -4.32
C ILE A 544 -28.99 26.56 -3.89
N LYS A 545 -29.79 27.28 -4.68
CA LYS A 545 -30.26 28.61 -4.27
C LYS A 545 -31.07 28.44 -2.99
N ARG A 546 -30.78 29.23 -1.96
CA ARG A 546 -31.69 29.38 -0.80
C ARG A 546 -33.01 29.96 -1.30
N GLY A 547 -33.96 29.09 -1.62
CA GLY A 547 -35.36 29.43 -1.81
C GLY A 547 -36.10 29.18 -0.50
N SER A 548 -36.54 30.26 0.15
CA SER A 548 -37.75 30.33 0.99
C SER A 548 -38.13 29.03 1.70
N VAL A 549 -37.48 28.76 2.83
CA VAL A 549 -38.16 28.05 3.92
C VAL A 549 -38.81 29.16 4.74
N ASP A 550 -40.08 29.43 4.42
CA ASP A 550 -41.02 30.05 5.36
C ASP A 550 -41.33 29.07 6.50
#